data_AF-A0A450TM12-F1
#
_entry.id   AF-A0A450TM12-F1
#
_cell.length_a   1.000
_cell.length_b   1.000
_cell.length_c   1.000
_cell.angle_alpha   90.00
_cell.angle_beta   90.00
_cell.angle_gamma   90.00
#
_symmetry.space_group_name_H-M   'P 1'
#
loop_
_entity.id
_entity.type
_entity.pdbx_description
1 polymer ?
#
loop_
_entity_poly.entity_id
_entity_poly.type
_entity_poly.pdbx_seq_one_letter_code
_entity_poly.pdbx_strand_id
1 'polypeptide(L)'
;MSLPSVNSDSAFKSFVQELPPNYWDLAHEFKAFCRTRKIKSVEQLLGLVLQYCGIDLVLREVAGNFTLLEERISDTAVHNRLKACVPWIKAVLQEMMGTSIGPLTEGNLRFVVVDGSTVQGPGAQGTWYRLHIAQV
;
A
#
# COMPACT_ATOMS: atom_id res chain seq x y z
N MET A 1 -10.98 -15.68 -17.12
CA MET A 1 -10.14 -15.49 -15.93
C MET A 1 -8.98 -16.46 -16.04
N SER A 2 -7.79 -15.96 -16.32
CA SER A 2 -6.55 -16.73 -16.17
C SER A 2 -6.33 -16.97 -14.68
N LEU A 3 -6.13 -18.22 -14.27
CA LEU A 3 -5.72 -18.54 -12.91
C LEU A 3 -4.37 -17.86 -12.62
N PRO A 4 -4.12 -17.41 -11.38
CA PRO A 4 -2.81 -16.92 -10.98
C PRO A 4 -1.78 -18.01 -11.26
N SER A 5 -0.70 -17.65 -11.96
CA SER A 5 0.34 -18.59 -12.36
C SER A 5 1.00 -19.18 -11.11
N VAL A 6 1.29 -20.48 -11.14
CA VAL A 6 1.95 -21.27 -10.06
C VAL A 6 3.29 -20.65 -9.58
N ASN A 7 3.82 -19.65 -10.29
CA ASN A 7 5.06 -18.95 -10.00
C ASN A 7 4.90 -17.73 -9.05
N SER A 8 3.68 -17.34 -8.66
CA SER A 8 3.48 -16.20 -7.75
C SER A 8 3.88 -16.52 -6.31
N ASP A 9 3.66 -17.77 -5.87
CA ASP A 9 3.94 -18.19 -4.49
C ASP A 9 5.44 -18.26 -4.19
N SER A 10 6.27 -18.58 -5.19
CA SER A 10 7.73 -18.56 -5.05
C SER A 10 8.26 -17.12 -4.96
N ALA A 11 7.79 -16.23 -5.84
CA ALA A 11 8.21 -14.83 -5.87
C ALA A 11 7.84 -14.09 -4.58
N PHE A 12 6.63 -14.30 -4.05
CA PHE A 12 6.21 -13.69 -2.79
C PHE A 12 7.04 -14.20 -1.61
N LYS A 13 7.34 -15.50 -1.55
CA LYS A 13 8.21 -16.06 -0.50
C LYS A 13 9.62 -15.47 -0.55
N SER A 14 10.21 -15.34 -1.73
CA SER A 14 11.51 -14.68 -1.88
C SER A 14 11.46 -13.21 -1.46
N PHE A 15 10.40 -12.49 -1.79
CA PHE A 15 10.21 -11.10 -1.33
C PHE A 15 10.17 -10.99 0.19
N VAL A 16 9.43 -11.88 0.87
CA VAL A 16 9.34 -11.87 2.34
C VAL A 16 10.70 -12.14 3.01
N GLN A 17 11.59 -12.91 2.37
CA GLN A 17 12.95 -13.16 2.87
C GLN A 17 13.85 -11.92 2.85
N GLU A 18 13.53 -10.92 2.01
CA GLU A 18 14.27 -9.65 1.92
C GLU A 18 13.77 -8.61 2.95
N LEU A 19 12.67 -8.88 3.65
CA LEU A 19 12.15 -7.98 4.68
C LEU A 19 12.97 -8.08 5.98
N PRO A 20 12.92 -7.04 6.84
CA PRO A 20 13.53 -7.10 8.17
C PRO A 20 13.00 -8.32 8.93
N PRO A 21 13.84 -9.04 9.68
CA PRO A 21 13.44 -10.26 10.36
C PRO A 21 12.33 -10.01 11.39
N ASN A 22 12.19 -8.83 11.95
CA ASN A 22 11.15 -8.47 12.92
C ASN A 22 9.87 -7.89 12.26
N TYR A 23 9.68 -7.96 10.94
CA TYR A 23 8.56 -7.28 10.26
C TYR A 23 7.17 -7.71 10.80
N TRP A 24 7.05 -8.95 11.28
CA TRP A 24 5.84 -9.47 11.93
C TRP A 24 5.60 -8.81 13.29
N ASP A 25 6.64 -8.59 14.08
CA ASP A 25 6.57 -7.94 15.39
C ASP A 25 6.15 -6.48 15.21
N LEU A 26 6.72 -5.81 14.19
CA LEU A 26 6.32 -4.47 13.80
C LEU A 26 4.82 -4.40 13.41
N ALA A 27 4.28 -5.44 12.77
CA ALA A 27 2.86 -5.47 12.41
C ALA A 27 1.93 -5.44 13.64
N HIS A 28 2.36 -6.10 14.71
CA HIS A 28 1.66 -6.12 15.99
C HIS A 28 1.88 -4.83 16.78
N GLU A 29 3.12 -4.35 16.86
CA GLU A 29 3.52 -3.12 17.55
C GLU A 29 2.77 -1.90 17.01
N PHE A 30 2.77 -1.73 15.69
CA PHE A 30 2.08 -0.63 15.00
C PHE A 30 0.57 -0.87 14.83
N LYS A 31 0.04 -1.94 15.42
CA LYS A 31 -1.39 -2.29 15.44
C LYS A 31 -2.01 -2.50 14.05
N ALA A 32 -1.20 -2.77 13.03
CA ALA A 32 -1.67 -3.19 11.72
C ALA A 32 -2.37 -4.56 11.81
N PHE A 33 -1.87 -5.44 12.69
CA PHE A 33 -2.37 -6.80 12.86
C PHE A 33 -2.69 -7.14 14.33
N CYS A 34 -3.76 -6.59 14.90
CA CYS A 34 -4.22 -6.96 16.26
C CYS A 34 -5.40 -7.93 16.28
N ARG A 35 -6.27 -7.86 15.28
CA ARG A 35 -7.47 -8.71 15.17
C ARG A 35 -7.43 -9.38 13.83
N THR A 36 -7.31 -10.70 13.80
CA THR A 36 -7.24 -11.49 12.55
C THR A 36 -8.53 -11.34 11.74
N ARG A 37 -9.69 -11.65 12.34
CA ARG A 37 -10.98 -11.77 11.63
C ARG A 37 -10.81 -12.67 10.40
N LYS A 38 -10.91 -12.11 9.19
CA LYS A 38 -10.81 -12.80 7.90
C LYS A 38 -9.37 -12.91 7.37
N ILE A 39 -8.45 -12.08 7.87
CA ILE A 39 -7.04 -12.09 7.51
C ILE A 39 -6.30 -12.83 8.63
N LYS A 40 -5.78 -14.02 8.33
CA LYS A 40 -5.27 -14.99 9.30
C LYS A 40 -3.78 -14.84 9.58
N SER A 41 -3.03 -14.20 8.70
CA SER A 41 -1.59 -13.96 8.90
C SER A 41 -1.14 -12.57 8.48
N VAL A 42 0.06 -12.19 8.91
CA VAL A 42 0.71 -10.93 8.53
C VAL A 42 1.06 -10.94 7.04
N GLU A 43 1.43 -12.09 6.49
CA GLU A 43 1.73 -12.28 5.07
C GLU A 43 0.48 -12.09 4.20
N GLN A 44 -0.69 -12.56 4.64
CA GLN A 44 -1.94 -12.25 3.96
C GLN A 44 -2.21 -10.74 3.98
N LEU A 45 -1.98 -10.06 5.11
CA LEU A 45 -2.13 -8.60 5.20
C LEU A 45 -1.14 -7.87 4.26
N LEU A 46 0.10 -8.32 4.21
CA LEU A 46 1.13 -7.81 3.32
C LEU A 46 0.76 -8.04 1.85
N GLY A 47 0.20 -9.21 1.52
CA GLY A 47 -0.32 -9.51 0.19
C GLY A 47 -1.43 -8.55 -0.26
N LEU A 48 -2.30 -8.11 0.67
CA LEU A 48 -3.28 -7.05 0.38
C LEU A 48 -2.59 -5.71 0.08
N VAL A 49 -1.56 -5.36 0.85
CA VAL A 49 -0.78 -4.13 0.65
C VAL A 49 -0.10 -4.15 -0.72
N LEU A 50 0.55 -5.25 -1.10
CA LEU A 50 1.23 -5.36 -2.40
C LEU A 50 0.24 -5.35 -3.57
N GLN A 51 -0.93 -5.96 -3.43
CA GLN A 51 -1.97 -5.90 -4.46
C GLN A 51 -2.47 -4.47 -4.67
N TYR A 52 -2.72 -3.71 -3.59
CA TYR A 52 -3.23 -2.35 -3.70
C TYR A 52 -2.17 -1.31 -4.08
N CYS A 53 -0.98 -1.37 -3.46
CA CYS A 53 0.07 -0.36 -3.61
C CYS A 53 1.21 -0.77 -4.55
N GLY A 54 1.43 -2.07 -4.76
CA GLY A 54 2.56 -2.58 -5.54
C GLY A 54 2.24 -2.79 -7.01
N ILE A 55 1.01 -3.22 -7.31
CA ILE A 55 0.51 -3.45 -8.67
C ILE A 55 -0.77 -2.66 -8.98
N ASP A 56 -1.10 -1.67 -8.13
CA ASP A 56 -2.18 -0.68 -8.32
C ASP A 56 -3.58 -1.25 -8.62
N LEU A 57 -3.94 -2.40 -8.02
CA LEU A 57 -5.30 -2.93 -8.13
C LEU A 57 -6.31 -2.05 -7.36
N VAL A 58 -7.52 -1.91 -7.89
CA VAL A 58 -8.58 -1.20 -7.16
C VAL A 58 -9.07 -2.03 -5.97
N LEU A 59 -9.60 -1.39 -4.92
CA LEU A 59 -10.06 -2.07 -3.69
C LEU A 59 -10.99 -3.27 -3.94
N ARG A 60 -11.85 -3.17 -4.95
CA ARG A 60 -12.77 -4.23 -5.35
C ARG A 60 -12.05 -5.45 -5.92
N GLU A 61 -10.99 -5.25 -6.70
CA GLU A 61 -10.17 -6.33 -7.24
C GLU A 61 -9.36 -7.00 -6.14
N VAL A 62 -8.77 -6.22 -5.22
CA VAL A 62 -8.06 -6.77 -4.05
C VAL A 62 -9.00 -7.63 -3.18
N ALA A 63 -10.20 -7.13 -2.88
CA ALA A 63 -11.20 -7.89 -2.14
C ALA A 63 -11.69 -9.14 -2.89
N GLY A 64 -11.83 -9.03 -4.21
CA GLY A 64 -12.19 -10.15 -5.09
C GLY A 64 -11.12 -11.25 -5.07
N ASN A 65 -9.85 -10.88 -5.30
CA ASN A 65 -8.72 -11.80 -5.28
C ASN A 65 -8.57 -12.49 -3.92
N PHE A 66 -8.69 -11.74 -2.82
CA PHE A 66 -8.65 -12.35 -1.48
C PHE A 66 -9.82 -13.32 -1.27
N THR A 67 -11.04 -12.94 -1.69
CA THR A 67 -12.22 -13.80 -1.56
C THR A 67 -12.13 -15.08 -2.41
N LEU A 68 -11.38 -15.06 -3.52
CA LEU A 68 -11.18 -16.24 -4.36
C LEU A 68 -10.26 -17.28 -3.70
N LEU A 69 -9.30 -16.85 -2.90
CA LEU A 69 -8.29 -17.71 -2.28
C LEU A 69 -8.59 -18.02 -0.79
N GLU A 70 -9.31 -17.13 -0.13
CA GLU A 70 -9.47 -17.08 1.32
C GLU A 70 -10.94 -16.82 1.72
N GLU A 71 -11.19 -16.28 2.90
CA GLU A 71 -12.54 -15.89 3.35
C GLU A 71 -13.07 -14.63 2.64
N ARG A 72 -14.36 -14.62 2.29
CA ARG A 72 -15.03 -13.47 1.66
C ARG A 72 -14.86 -12.18 2.44
N ILE A 73 -14.26 -11.15 1.85
CA ILE A 73 -14.03 -9.82 2.46
C ILE A 73 -14.68 -8.72 1.61
N SER A 74 -15.14 -7.63 2.22
CA SER A 74 -15.60 -6.45 1.47
C SER A 74 -14.43 -5.52 1.14
N ASP A 75 -14.56 -4.78 0.05
CA ASP A 75 -13.66 -3.68 -0.33
C ASP A 75 -13.50 -2.63 0.78
N THR A 76 -14.58 -2.31 1.50
CA THR A 76 -14.54 -1.40 2.65
C THR A 76 -13.73 -1.97 3.81
N ALA A 77 -13.80 -3.29 4.03
CA ALA A 77 -12.99 -3.94 5.05
C ALA A 77 -11.52 -3.97 4.64
N VAL A 78 -11.20 -4.21 3.35
CA VAL A 78 -9.84 -4.08 2.80
C VAL A 78 -9.32 -2.66 3.01
N HIS A 79 -10.09 -1.63 2.66
CA HIS A 79 -9.69 -0.23 2.84
C HIS A 79 -9.31 0.11 4.29
N ASN A 80 -10.15 -0.30 5.24
CA ASN A 80 -9.89 -0.08 6.66
C ASN A 80 -8.63 -0.81 7.14
N ARG A 81 -8.32 -1.98 6.57
CA ARG A 81 -7.09 -2.72 6.87
C ARG A 81 -5.86 -2.02 6.31
N LEU A 82 -5.91 -1.58 5.05
CA LEU A 82 -4.81 -0.87 4.42
C LEU A 82 -4.48 0.44 5.14
N LYS A 83 -5.51 1.19 5.58
CA LYS A 83 -5.32 2.38 6.41
C LYS A 83 -4.54 2.09 7.71
N ALA A 84 -4.83 0.97 8.37
CA ALA A 84 -4.12 0.57 9.59
C ALA A 84 -2.68 0.12 9.32
N CYS A 85 -2.33 -0.23 8.09
CA CYS A 85 -0.97 -0.67 7.72
C CYS A 85 0.02 0.49 7.55
N VAL A 86 -0.44 1.73 7.38
CA VAL A 86 0.45 2.87 7.04
C VAL A 86 1.62 3.04 8.02
N PRO A 87 1.43 3.03 9.36
CA PRO A 87 2.55 3.17 10.29
C PRO A 87 3.50 1.97 10.23
N TRP A 88 2.95 0.76 10.09
CA TRP A 88 3.72 -0.48 9.98
C TRP A 88 4.62 -0.51 8.74
N ILE A 89 4.07 -0.20 7.56
CA ILE A 89 4.85 -0.19 6.31
C ILE A 89 5.94 0.89 6.36
N LYS A 90 5.67 2.04 6.98
CA LYS A 90 6.70 3.06 7.20
C LYS A 90 7.85 2.53 8.06
N ALA A 91 7.56 1.85 9.16
CA ALA A 91 8.57 1.29 10.05
C ALA A 91 9.42 0.21 9.35
N VAL A 92 8.78 -0.70 8.62
CA VAL A 92 9.46 -1.73 7.82
C VAL A 92 10.42 -1.07 6.82
N LEU A 93 9.95 -0.08 6.06
CA LEU A 93 10.78 0.64 5.09
C LEU A 93 11.93 1.42 5.75
N GLN A 94 11.71 2.02 6.92
CA GLN A 94 12.76 2.71 7.68
C GLN A 94 13.85 1.73 8.12
N GLU A 95 13.49 0.53 8.57
CA GLU A 95 14.46 -0.48 8.96
C GLU A 95 15.24 -1.02 7.76
N MET A 96 14.55 -1.26 6.63
CA MET A 96 15.21 -1.70 5.37
C MET A 96 16.18 -0.65 4.82
N MET A 97 15.83 0.63 4.89
CA MET A 97 16.71 1.72 4.44
C MET A 97 17.82 2.04 5.46
N GLY A 98 17.72 1.56 6.70
CA GLY A 98 18.64 1.89 7.79
C GLY A 98 18.77 3.39 8.02
N THR A 99 19.88 3.82 8.63
CA THR A 99 20.22 5.24 8.86
C THR A 99 20.58 5.98 7.56
N SER A 100 20.50 5.33 6.39
CA SER A 100 20.84 5.94 5.09
C SER A 100 19.79 6.96 4.61
N ILE A 101 18.66 7.07 5.32
CA ILE A 101 17.88 8.31 5.37
C ILE A 101 18.60 9.30 6.30
N GLY A 102 19.87 9.60 5.99
CA GLY A 102 20.40 10.93 6.26
C GLY A 102 19.48 11.95 5.59
N PRO A 103 19.53 13.23 5.96
CA PRO A 103 18.63 14.23 5.42
C PRO A 103 18.62 14.12 3.90
N LEU A 104 17.47 13.80 3.28
CA LEU A 104 17.29 13.84 1.82
C LEU A 104 17.63 15.23 1.23
N THR A 105 17.89 16.20 2.11
CA THR A 105 18.34 17.56 1.85
C THR A 105 19.85 17.70 1.61
N GLU A 106 20.69 16.68 1.81
CA GLU A 106 22.15 16.76 1.56
C GLU A 106 22.56 16.42 0.11
N GLY A 107 21.64 16.51 -0.85
CA GLY A 107 21.91 16.28 -2.27
C GLY A 107 21.44 17.43 -3.18
N ASN A 108 21.96 17.48 -4.41
CA ASN A 108 21.58 18.44 -5.47
C ASN A 108 20.17 18.20 -6.06
N LEU A 109 19.31 17.45 -5.37
CA LEU A 109 17.97 17.16 -5.85
C LEU A 109 17.07 18.36 -5.59
N ARG A 110 16.47 18.88 -6.66
CA ARG A 110 15.46 19.93 -6.55
C ARG A 110 14.10 19.29 -6.37
N PHE A 111 13.58 19.35 -5.16
CA PHE A 111 12.20 18.96 -4.90
C PHE A 111 11.27 20.01 -5.51
N VAL A 112 10.44 19.58 -6.46
CA VAL A 112 9.37 20.42 -7.03
C VAL A 112 8.06 19.91 -6.44
N VAL A 113 7.37 20.78 -5.72
CA VAL A 113 6.03 20.49 -5.22
C VAL A 113 5.05 20.85 -6.33
N VAL A 114 4.29 19.85 -6.78
CA VAL A 114 3.24 20.04 -7.78
C VAL A 114 1.89 19.90 -7.09
N ASP A 115 1.14 21.00 -7.03
CA ASP A 115 -0.27 20.97 -6.62
C ASP A 115 -1.17 20.77 -7.85
N GLY A 116 -2.17 19.91 -7.70
CA GLY A 116 -3.16 19.61 -8.71
C GLY A 116 -4.55 19.97 -8.21
N SER A 117 -5.04 21.14 -8.60
CA SER A 117 -6.36 21.62 -8.21
C SER A 117 -7.35 21.48 -9.37
N THR A 118 -8.58 21.04 -9.07
CA THR A 118 -9.68 21.05 -10.05
C THR A 118 -10.55 22.28 -9.84
N VAL A 119 -10.95 22.93 -10.93
CA VAL A 119 -11.84 24.11 -10.87
C VAL A 119 -13.13 23.80 -11.59
N GLN A 120 -14.25 24.01 -10.89
CA GLN A 120 -15.60 23.83 -11.38
C GLN A 120 -16.38 25.14 -11.20
N GLY A 121 -17.16 25.54 -12.21
CA GLY A 121 -18.08 26.67 -12.11
C GLY A 121 -19.51 26.23 -11.78
N PRO A 122 -20.42 27.18 -11.55
CA PRO A 122 -21.83 26.87 -11.28
C PRO A 122 -22.45 26.01 -12.39
N GLY A 123 -23.08 24.90 -12.01
CA GLY A 123 -23.73 23.96 -12.94
C GLY A 123 -22.82 22.88 -13.53
N ALA A 124 -21.56 22.79 -13.08
CA ALA A 124 -20.64 21.76 -13.54
C ALA A 124 -21.10 20.33 -13.18
N GLN A 125 -21.24 19.47 -14.19
CA GLN A 125 -21.48 18.02 -14.03
C GLN A 125 -20.18 17.21 -13.95
N GLY A 126 -19.02 17.88 -13.93
CA GLY A 126 -17.71 17.24 -13.97
C GLY A 126 -16.57 18.24 -13.78
N THR A 127 -15.34 17.79 -14.03
CA THR A 127 -14.18 18.69 -13.98
C THR A 127 -14.13 19.51 -15.26
N TRP A 128 -14.22 20.83 -15.12
CA TRP A 128 -14.07 21.72 -16.26
C TRP A 128 -12.61 22.06 -16.51
N TYR A 129 -11.85 22.37 -15.45
CA TYR A 129 -10.42 22.64 -15.57
C TYR A 129 -9.62 21.85 -14.52
N ARG A 130 -8.40 21.46 -14.90
CA ARG A 130 -7.34 21.02 -13.99
C ARG A 130 -6.20 22.02 -14.07
N LEU A 131 -5.87 22.58 -12.92
CA LEU A 131 -4.75 23.48 -12.73
C LEU A 131 -3.61 22.71 -12.09
N HIS A 132 -2.47 22.69 -12.74
CA HIS A 132 -1.23 22.17 -12.19
C HIS A 132 -0.30 23.35 -11.91
N ILE A 133 0.03 23.56 -10.63
CA ILE A 133 1.02 24.57 -10.21
C ILE A 133 2.25 23.83 -9.75
N ALA A 134 3.41 24.19 -10.30
CA ALA A 134 4.69 23.71 -9.83
C ALA A 134 5.45 24.88 -9.20
N GLN A 135 5.85 24.73 -7.93
CA GLN A 135 6.78 25.64 -7.28
C GLN A 135 8.16 24.99 -7.22
N VAL A 136 9.17 25.74 -7.69
CA VAL A 136 10.57 25.33 -7.85
C VAL A 136 11.43 26.03 -6.82
#